data_AF-A0A848D6L7-F1
#
_entry.id   AF-A0A848D6L7-F1
#
_cell.length_a   1.000
_cell.length_b   1.000
_cell.length_c   1.000
_cell.angle_alpha   90.00
_cell.angle_beta   90.00
_cell.angle_gamma   90.00
#
_symmetry.space_group_name_H-M   'P 1'
#
loop_
_entity.id
_entity.type
_entity.pdbx_description
1 polymer ?
#
loop_
_entity_poly.entity_id
_entity_poly.type
_entity_poly.pdbx_seq_one_letter_code
_entity_poly.pdbx_strand_id
1 'polypeptide(L)'
;MKPTTEISGTIIWGEEFEVVNGTLYIEDGIIVDMIEGQVSDDVIIAPCFVNAHTHIGDSVIKDPQITNLDELVRPPDGLKHRILNKTPTVELINAMISTLQDMKKTGTTAFIDFRESGAEGVNALRQALIHAGNLRSMILGRPCDDLSELLKVSDGIGLSGVNDMPPDEVQEIVSAVKRSGKPFAIHAGEKDKTDIDAAFELEPDFMVHLTNGSTRDFKRAFDQECKIVVCPRSNLLTGAGMPDIKGMIKSGAVVGVGTDNVMLNSANMFDEMKFISTIFLHDDRQVFKLCTLNGAEVSNMDNEIGSIETGKMAHLMVLNGKSYNLQGVRNRLSGLVRRARPDDIIQIIGVE
;
A
#
# COMPACT_ATOMS: atom_id res chain seq x y z
N MET A 1 -6.23 -22.73 -25.58
CA MET A 1 -6.54 -21.35 -25.21
C MET A 1 -7.39 -21.40 -23.97
N LYS A 2 -7.00 -20.72 -22.89
CA LYS A 2 -7.97 -20.50 -21.79
C LYS A 2 -9.14 -19.69 -22.36
N PRO A 3 -10.37 -19.93 -21.89
CA PRO A 3 -11.50 -19.11 -22.33
C PRO A 3 -11.25 -17.65 -21.97
N THR A 4 -11.49 -16.75 -22.93
CA THR A 4 -11.52 -15.31 -22.70
C THR A 4 -12.54 -15.02 -21.60
N THR A 5 -12.13 -14.30 -20.56
CA THR A 5 -13.04 -13.83 -19.53
C THR A 5 -13.64 -12.51 -20.00
N GLU A 6 -14.97 -12.45 -20.06
CA GLU A 6 -15.73 -11.29 -20.50
C GLU A 6 -16.52 -10.71 -19.33
N ILE A 7 -16.37 -9.42 -19.07
CA ILE A 7 -17.06 -8.77 -17.93
C ILE A 7 -17.62 -7.44 -18.38
N SER A 8 -18.93 -7.27 -18.23
CA SER A 8 -19.64 -6.08 -18.65
C SER A 8 -20.13 -5.29 -17.44
N GLY A 9 -20.04 -3.96 -17.51
CA GLY A 9 -20.51 -3.08 -16.44
C GLY A 9 -20.05 -1.64 -16.61
N THR A 10 -20.12 -0.87 -15.53
CA THR A 10 -19.50 0.46 -15.46
C THR A 10 -18.03 0.30 -15.04
N ILE A 11 -17.12 0.58 -15.96
CA ILE A 11 -15.67 0.42 -15.83
C ILE A 11 -15.04 1.76 -15.43
N ILE A 12 -14.12 1.71 -14.47
CA ILE A 12 -13.23 2.82 -14.13
C ILE A 12 -11.95 2.69 -14.98
N TRP A 13 -11.93 3.31 -16.15
CA TRP A 13 -10.98 3.08 -17.23
C TRP A 13 -9.82 4.09 -17.27
N GLY A 14 -8.62 3.61 -17.61
CA GLY A 14 -7.43 4.44 -17.81
C GLY A 14 -6.83 5.01 -16.52
N GLU A 15 -5.69 5.69 -16.66
CA GLU A 15 -4.98 6.36 -15.54
C GLU A 15 -5.70 7.60 -15.02
N GLU A 16 -6.61 8.14 -15.83
CA GLU A 16 -7.51 9.23 -15.45
C GLU A 16 -8.79 8.71 -14.80
N PHE A 17 -9.01 7.39 -14.73
CA PHE A 17 -10.16 6.74 -14.08
C PHE A 17 -11.52 7.16 -14.65
N GLU A 18 -11.61 7.34 -15.98
CA GLU A 18 -12.85 7.72 -16.65
C GLU A 18 -13.95 6.68 -16.44
N VAL A 19 -15.18 7.16 -16.26
CA VAL A 19 -16.32 6.28 -15.96
C VAL A 19 -17.01 5.94 -17.27
N VAL A 20 -16.81 4.70 -17.73
CA VAL A 20 -17.24 4.22 -19.05
C VAL A 20 -18.13 3.00 -18.88
N ASN A 21 -19.14 2.82 -19.74
CA ASN A 21 -19.91 1.57 -19.79
C ASN A 21 -19.39 0.72 -20.94
N GLY A 22 -19.17 -0.56 -20.70
CA GLY A 22 -18.66 -1.45 -21.73
C GLY A 22 -18.37 -2.85 -21.24
N THR A 23 -17.64 -3.59 -22.08
CA THR A 23 -17.21 -4.97 -21.82
C THR A 23 -15.70 -5.04 -21.87
N LEU A 24 -15.09 -5.55 -20.80
CA LEU A 24 -13.67 -5.91 -20.74
C LEU A 24 -13.45 -7.33 -21.21
N TYR A 25 -12.39 -7.52 -21.98
CA TYR A 25 -11.90 -8.82 -22.44
C TYR A 25 -10.56 -9.12 -21.79
N ILE A 26 -10.47 -10.27 -21.14
CA ILE A 26 -9.28 -10.69 -20.40
C ILE A 26 -8.82 -12.05 -20.91
N GLU A 27 -7.56 -12.14 -21.30
CA GLU A 27 -6.90 -13.37 -21.75
C GLU A 27 -5.65 -13.62 -20.94
N ASP A 28 -5.53 -14.83 -20.38
CA ASP A 28 -4.40 -15.23 -19.54
C ASP A 28 -4.05 -14.23 -18.41
N GLY A 29 -5.07 -13.55 -17.87
CA GLY A 29 -4.92 -12.57 -16.79
C GLY A 29 -4.52 -11.17 -17.26
N ILE A 30 -4.46 -10.92 -18.57
CA ILE A 30 -4.14 -9.63 -19.19
C ILE A 30 -5.40 -9.03 -19.79
N ILE A 31 -5.62 -7.73 -19.58
CA ILE A 31 -6.68 -6.98 -20.25
C ILE A 31 -6.27 -6.80 -21.71
N VAL A 32 -7.00 -7.42 -22.64
CA VAL A 32 -6.66 -7.36 -24.08
C VAL A 32 -7.48 -6.35 -24.85
N ASP A 33 -8.70 -6.03 -24.38
CA ASP A 33 -9.57 -5.06 -25.04
C ASP A 33 -10.66 -4.53 -24.11
N MET A 34 -11.21 -3.37 -24.48
CA MET A 34 -12.39 -2.76 -23.87
C MET A 34 -13.28 -2.17 -24.96
N ILE A 35 -14.51 -2.67 -25.06
CA ILE A 35 -15.50 -2.18 -26.01
C ILE A 35 -16.56 -1.37 -25.27
N GLU A 36 -16.63 -0.07 -25.56
CA GLU A 36 -17.68 0.79 -25.03
C GLU A 36 -19.06 0.37 -25.57
N GLY A 37 -20.07 0.38 -24.70
CA GLY A 37 -21.39 -0.07 -25.07
C GLY A 37 -22.44 0.09 -23.97
N GLN A 38 -23.68 -0.24 -24.35
CA GLN A 38 -24.75 -0.38 -23.38
C GLN A 38 -24.55 -1.66 -22.57
N VAL A 39 -24.68 -1.56 -21.25
CA VAL A 39 -24.55 -2.68 -20.32
C VAL A 39 -25.87 -2.90 -19.59
N SER A 40 -26.29 -4.16 -19.45
CA SER A 40 -27.48 -4.54 -18.68
C SER A 40 -27.19 -4.76 -17.20
N ASP A 41 -25.94 -5.11 -16.89
CA ASP A 41 -25.49 -5.43 -15.54
C ASP A 41 -25.14 -4.14 -14.79
N ASP A 42 -25.69 -4.00 -13.59
CA ASP A 42 -25.41 -2.88 -12.70
C ASP A 42 -24.29 -3.30 -11.73
N VAL A 43 -23.10 -3.43 -12.31
CA VAL A 43 -21.85 -3.70 -11.59
C VAL A 43 -20.84 -2.60 -11.88
N ILE A 44 -19.96 -2.37 -10.92
CA ILE A 44 -18.83 -1.44 -11.07
C ILE A 44 -17.57 -2.28 -11.16
N ILE A 45 -16.75 -2.06 -12.18
CA ILE A 45 -15.48 -2.74 -12.39
C ILE A 45 -14.37 -1.72 -12.17
N ALA A 46 -13.53 -1.97 -11.17
CA ALA A 46 -12.49 -1.04 -10.75
C ALA A 46 -11.16 -1.78 -10.54
N PRO A 47 -10.01 -1.12 -10.70
CA PRO A 47 -8.74 -1.72 -10.31
C PRO A 47 -8.74 -1.99 -8.81
N CYS A 48 -8.12 -3.08 -8.40
CA CYS A 48 -7.89 -3.38 -7.00
C CYS A 48 -6.95 -2.37 -6.34
N PHE A 49 -7.05 -2.28 -5.01
CA PHE A 49 -6.18 -1.39 -4.24
C PHE A 49 -4.74 -1.88 -4.20
N VAL A 50 -3.84 -0.90 -4.10
CA VAL A 50 -2.43 -1.10 -3.80
C VAL A 50 -2.14 -0.42 -2.47
N ASN A 51 -1.83 -1.22 -1.45
CA ASN A 51 -1.49 -0.72 -0.12
C ASN A 51 0.00 -0.35 -0.09
N ALA A 52 0.31 0.94 -0.22
CA ALA A 52 1.67 1.41 -0.44
C ALA A 52 2.58 1.30 0.80
N HIS A 53 2.03 0.96 1.97
CA HIS A 53 2.84 0.70 3.16
C HIS A 53 2.03 -0.04 4.24
N THR A 54 2.56 -1.15 4.73
CA THR A 54 2.01 -1.92 5.85
C THR A 54 3.11 -2.67 6.61
N HIS A 55 2.75 -3.18 7.79
CA HIS A 55 3.53 -4.15 8.56
C HIS A 55 2.65 -5.35 8.96
N ILE A 56 2.58 -6.37 8.11
CA ILE A 56 1.65 -7.49 8.32
C ILE A 56 2.16 -8.51 9.34
N GLY A 57 3.46 -8.51 9.64
CA GLY A 57 4.03 -9.28 10.74
C GLY A 57 3.39 -8.92 12.09
N ASP A 58 2.93 -7.68 12.25
CA ASP A 58 2.31 -7.17 13.47
C ASP A 58 0.92 -7.76 13.74
N SER A 59 0.38 -8.53 12.79
CA SER A 59 -0.91 -9.23 12.93
C SER A 59 -0.96 -10.23 14.09
N VAL A 60 0.17 -10.55 14.72
CA VAL A 60 0.29 -11.38 15.92
C VAL A 60 -0.16 -10.66 17.20
N ILE A 61 -0.27 -9.32 17.19
CA ILE A 61 -0.80 -8.52 18.30
C ILE A 61 -1.77 -7.45 17.78
N LYS A 62 -2.99 -7.85 17.41
CA LYS A 62 -4.02 -6.86 17.05
C LYS A 62 -4.59 -6.18 18.29
N ASP A 63 -4.76 -4.87 18.19
CA ASP A 63 -5.42 -4.00 19.16
C ASP A 63 -4.82 -4.01 20.57
N PRO A 64 -3.49 -3.81 20.73
CA PRO A 64 -2.91 -3.60 22.05
C PRO A 64 -3.43 -2.30 22.68
N GLN A 65 -3.19 -2.15 23.98
CA GLN A 65 -3.41 -0.86 24.63
C GLN A 65 -2.55 0.23 23.96
N ILE A 66 -3.21 1.28 23.47
CA ILE A 66 -2.54 2.41 22.85
C ILE A 66 -1.85 3.24 23.93
N THR A 67 -0.53 3.36 23.84
CA THR A 67 0.29 4.27 24.66
C THR A 67 0.87 5.39 23.79
N ASN A 68 2.19 5.58 23.78
CA ASN A 68 2.85 6.50 22.85
C ASN A 68 3.59 5.73 21.74
N LEU A 69 3.89 6.42 20.64
CA LEU A 69 4.52 5.83 19.46
C LEU A 69 5.82 5.06 19.80
N ASP A 70 6.70 5.66 20.61
CA ASP A 70 7.99 5.06 20.93
C ASP A 70 7.83 3.74 21.72
N GLU A 71 6.95 3.71 22.71
CA GLU A 71 6.66 2.49 23.49
C GLU A 71 6.03 1.38 22.65
N LEU A 72 5.25 1.73 21.63
CA LEU A 72 4.55 0.79 20.78
C LEU A 72 5.49 0.16 19.75
N VAL A 73 6.21 0.98 18.96
CA VAL A 73 6.85 0.52 17.72
C VAL A 73 8.37 0.72 17.66
N ARG A 74 8.99 1.51 18.54
CA ARG A 74 10.42 1.85 18.39
C ARG A 74 11.33 0.62 18.62
N PRO A 75 12.27 0.32 17.71
CA PRO A 75 13.28 -0.71 17.94
C PRO A 75 14.24 -0.34 19.08
N PRO A 76 14.86 -1.33 19.78
CA PRO A 76 14.58 -2.77 19.74
C PRO A 76 13.55 -3.21 20.78
N ASP A 77 13.13 -2.29 21.67
CA ASP A 77 12.42 -2.64 22.90
C ASP A 77 10.93 -2.28 22.88
N GLY A 78 10.41 -1.65 21.83
CA GLY A 78 8.98 -1.38 21.67
C GLY A 78 8.13 -2.64 21.79
N LEU A 79 6.86 -2.49 22.19
CA LEU A 79 5.93 -3.62 22.39
C LEU A 79 5.92 -4.58 21.20
N LYS A 80 5.87 -4.03 19.99
CA LYS A 80 5.98 -4.75 18.71
C LYS A 80 7.19 -5.69 18.68
N HIS A 81 8.39 -5.15 18.88
CA HIS A 81 9.63 -5.92 18.80
C HIS A 81 9.73 -7.01 19.87
N ARG A 82 9.32 -6.71 21.11
CA ARG A 82 9.34 -7.70 22.20
C ARG A 82 8.45 -8.91 21.92
N ILE A 83 7.33 -8.70 21.22
CA ILE A 83 6.39 -9.76 20.89
C ILE A 83 6.88 -10.53 19.68
N LEU A 84 7.22 -9.84 18.59
CA LEU A 84 7.75 -10.47 17.38
C LEU A 84 8.95 -11.38 17.67
N ASN A 85 9.86 -10.97 18.58
CA ASN A 85 11.02 -11.77 18.97
C ASN A 85 10.68 -13.05 19.75
N LYS A 86 9.48 -13.12 20.35
CA LYS A 86 9.01 -14.27 21.13
C LYS A 86 8.01 -15.13 20.36
N THR A 87 7.42 -14.62 19.29
CA THR A 87 6.42 -15.32 18.50
C THR A 87 7.06 -16.45 17.69
N PRO A 88 6.60 -17.71 17.84
CA PRO A 88 7.06 -18.80 16.99
C PRO A 88 6.78 -18.54 15.51
N THR A 89 7.71 -18.92 14.63
CA THR A 89 7.60 -18.67 13.17
C THR A 89 6.29 -19.19 12.56
N VAL A 90 5.80 -20.35 13.01
CA VAL A 90 4.53 -20.92 12.52
C VAL A 90 3.33 -20.03 12.88
N GLU A 91 3.33 -19.45 14.08
CA GLU A 91 2.28 -18.52 14.52
C GLU A 91 2.34 -17.22 13.71
N LEU A 92 3.55 -16.68 13.51
CA LEU A 92 3.78 -15.49 12.67
C LEU A 92 3.27 -15.70 11.24
N ILE A 93 3.60 -16.84 10.61
CA ILE A 93 3.14 -17.17 9.26
C ILE A 93 1.61 -17.25 9.21
N ASN A 94 0.98 -17.94 10.16
CA ASN A 94 -0.48 -18.08 10.18
C ASN A 94 -1.22 -16.74 10.38
N ALA A 95 -0.66 -15.85 11.20
CA ALA A 95 -1.19 -14.51 11.41
C ALA A 95 -1.10 -13.66 10.13
N MET A 96 0.04 -13.73 9.42
CA MET A 96 0.22 -13.07 8.13
C MET A 96 -0.72 -13.65 7.06
N ILE A 97 -0.87 -14.97 6.96
CA ILE A 97 -1.83 -15.61 6.04
C ILE A 97 -3.24 -15.05 6.26
N SER A 98 -3.68 -14.97 7.51
CA SER A 98 -5.01 -14.46 7.85
C SER A 98 -5.20 -13.00 7.41
N THR A 99 -4.17 -12.17 7.58
CA THR A 99 -4.19 -10.76 7.16
C THR A 99 -4.16 -10.62 5.64
N LEU A 100 -3.35 -11.41 4.94
CA LEU A 100 -3.29 -11.42 3.47
C LEU A 100 -4.64 -11.85 2.86
N GLN A 101 -5.32 -12.84 3.46
CA GLN A 101 -6.67 -13.23 3.02
C GLN A 101 -7.70 -12.11 3.24
N ASP A 102 -7.60 -11.37 4.35
CA ASP A 102 -8.46 -10.21 4.60
C ASP A 102 -8.18 -9.07 3.62
N MET A 103 -6.91 -8.75 3.35
CA MET A 103 -6.50 -7.78 2.34
C MET A 103 -7.08 -8.15 0.96
N LYS A 104 -6.95 -9.42 0.56
CA LYS A 104 -7.58 -9.93 -0.66
C LYS A 104 -9.07 -9.68 -0.62
N LYS A 105 -9.79 -10.16 0.41
CA LYS A 105 -11.25 -10.02 0.53
C LYS A 105 -11.74 -8.56 0.54
N THR A 106 -10.91 -7.63 1.01
CA THR A 106 -11.21 -6.19 1.05
C THR A 106 -10.75 -5.44 -0.21
N GLY A 107 -10.33 -6.15 -1.26
CA GLY A 107 -10.02 -5.58 -2.57
C GLY A 107 -8.56 -5.13 -2.74
N THR A 108 -7.67 -5.44 -1.79
CA THR A 108 -6.23 -5.17 -1.89
C THR A 108 -5.51 -6.35 -2.50
N THR A 109 -4.86 -6.15 -3.65
CA THR A 109 -4.18 -7.23 -4.38
C THR A 109 -2.68 -7.02 -4.55
N ALA A 110 -2.19 -5.83 -4.16
CA ALA A 110 -0.78 -5.51 -4.11
C ALA A 110 -0.47 -4.71 -2.85
N PHE A 111 0.74 -4.89 -2.30
CA PHE A 111 1.16 -4.15 -1.11
C PHE A 111 2.68 -4.02 -0.98
N ILE A 112 3.10 -3.07 -0.16
CA ILE A 112 4.49 -2.90 0.26
C ILE A 112 4.58 -3.19 1.75
N ASP A 113 5.37 -4.18 2.14
CA ASP A 113 5.56 -4.57 3.53
C ASP A 113 6.96 -4.23 4.01
N PHE A 114 7.05 -3.54 5.14
CA PHE A 114 8.30 -3.32 5.85
C PHE A 114 8.46 -4.44 6.88
N ARG A 115 9.31 -5.41 6.56
CA ARG A 115 9.40 -6.63 7.36
C ARG A 115 10.51 -6.55 8.39
N GLU A 116 10.17 -6.73 9.67
CA GLU A 116 11.12 -6.78 10.80
C GLU A 116 12.10 -7.97 10.74
N SER A 117 12.79 -8.30 11.84
CA SER A 117 13.64 -9.49 12.06
C SER A 117 14.41 -10.05 10.84
N GLY A 118 14.98 -9.16 10.03
CA GLY A 118 15.85 -9.48 8.90
C GLY A 118 15.33 -10.55 7.94
N ALA A 119 16.26 -11.37 7.45
CA ALA A 119 16.00 -12.36 6.40
C ALA A 119 14.97 -13.41 6.83
N GLU A 120 14.93 -13.78 8.11
CA GLU A 120 14.04 -14.83 8.62
C GLU A 120 12.57 -14.49 8.41
N GLY A 121 12.14 -13.27 8.75
CA GLY A 121 10.73 -12.95 8.52
C GLY A 121 10.40 -12.42 7.15
N VAL A 122 11.37 -11.97 6.35
CA VAL A 122 11.17 -11.86 4.90
C VAL A 122 10.80 -13.24 4.33
N ASN A 123 11.55 -14.28 4.72
CA ASN A 123 11.24 -15.65 4.33
C ASN A 123 9.91 -16.15 4.91
N ALA A 124 9.57 -15.80 6.15
CA ALA A 124 8.27 -16.12 6.73
C ALA A 124 7.12 -15.48 5.93
N LEU A 125 7.26 -14.23 5.49
CA LEU A 125 6.25 -13.59 4.64
C LEU A 125 6.16 -14.25 3.26
N ARG A 126 7.29 -14.59 2.63
CA ARG A 126 7.28 -15.36 1.37
C ARG A 126 6.54 -16.69 1.54
N GLN A 127 6.72 -17.38 2.66
CA GLN A 127 5.95 -18.60 2.97
C GLN A 127 4.46 -18.32 3.16
N ALA A 128 4.08 -17.24 3.84
CA ALA A 128 2.69 -16.84 3.98
C ALA A 128 2.03 -16.54 2.62
N LEU A 129 2.73 -15.85 1.71
CA LEU A 129 2.25 -15.53 0.36
C LEU A 129 1.95 -16.79 -0.47
N ILE A 130 2.79 -17.82 -0.39
CA ILE A 130 2.55 -19.12 -1.06
C ILE A 130 1.17 -19.70 -0.67
N HIS A 131 0.74 -19.49 0.58
CA HIS A 131 -0.55 -19.99 1.07
C HIS A 131 -1.70 -19.00 0.85
N ALA A 132 -1.42 -17.70 0.80
CA ALA A 132 -2.43 -16.67 0.64
C ALA A 132 -2.93 -16.52 -0.81
N GLY A 133 -2.11 -16.91 -1.80
CA GLY A 133 -2.42 -16.84 -3.23
C GLY A 133 -1.62 -15.75 -3.94
N ASN A 134 -2.06 -15.39 -5.15
CA ASN A 134 -1.35 -14.50 -6.07
C ASN A 134 -1.50 -13.00 -5.71
N LEU A 135 -1.13 -12.61 -4.49
CA LEU A 135 -0.95 -11.20 -4.14
C LEU A 135 0.41 -10.72 -4.63
N ARG A 136 0.45 -9.52 -5.23
CA ARG A 136 1.70 -8.84 -5.53
C ARG A 136 2.26 -8.22 -4.25
N SER A 137 3.57 -8.25 -4.10
CA SER A 137 4.22 -7.69 -2.92
C SER A 137 5.58 -7.09 -3.26
N MET A 138 5.91 -5.98 -2.62
CA MET A 138 7.29 -5.54 -2.41
C MET A 138 7.63 -5.72 -0.93
N ILE A 139 8.57 -6.61 -0.62
CA ILE A 139 8.99 -6.89 0.76
C ILE A 139 10.31 -6.17 1.03
N LEU A 140 10.23 -5.11 1.82
CA LEU A 140 11.37 -4.31 2.25
C LEU A 140 11.86 -4.78 3.61
N GLY A 141 13.04 -5.38 3.64
CA GLY A 141 13.62 -5.93 4.87
C GLY A 141 14.13 -4.85 5.81
N ARG A 142 13.89 -4.99 7.11
CA ARG A 142 14.60 -4.23 8.15
C ARG A 142 16.06 -4.74 8.25
N PRO A 143 17.06 -3.84 8.25
CA PRO A 143 18.46 -4.23 8.37
C PRO A 143 18.75 -5.15 9.57
N CYS A 144 19.72 -6.04 9.39
CA CYS A 144 20.23 -6.97 10.39
C CYS A 144 21.71 -7.25 10.13
N ASP A 145 22.39 -7.91 11.07
CA ASP A 145 23.83 -8.21 11.00
C ASP A 145 24.26 -8.83 9.66
N ASP A 146 23.49 -9.77 9.10
CA ASP A 146 23.74 -10.35 7.77
C ASP A 146 22.96 -9.61 6.67
N LEU A 147 23.38 -8.38 6.38
CA LEU A 147 22.78 -7.56 5.32
C LEU A 147 22.88 -8.21 3.93
N SER A 148 23.94 -8.99 3.69
CA SER A 148 24.14 -9.70 2.42
C SER A 148 23.04 -10.74 2.20
N GLU A 149 22.73 -11.54 3.22
CA GLU A 149 21.65 -12.52 3.12
C GLU A 149 20.28 -11.84 3.03
N LEU A 150 20.05 -10.78 3.80
CA LEU A 150 18.82 -9.99 3.71
C LEU A 150 18.57 -9.47 2.30
N LEU A 151 19.59 -8.91 1.66
CA LEU A 151 19.52 -8.41 0.29
C LEU A 151 19.30 -9.52 -0.74
N LYS A 152 19.56 -10.80 -0.45
CA LYS A 152 19.21 -11.88 -1.39
C LYS A 152 17.72 -12.20 -1.37
N VAL A 153 17.09 -12.15 -0.20
CA VAL A 153 15.70 -12.62 -0.02
C VAL A 153 14.65 -11.51 -0.09
N SER A 154 15.03 -10.27 0.22
CA SER A 154 14.14 -9.09 0.17
C SER A 154 14.09 -8.46 -1.22
N ASP A 155 13.02 -7.70 -1.50
CA ASP A 155 12.92 -6.90 -2.72
C ASP A 155 13.74 -5.61 -2.60
N GLY A 156 13.94 -5.12 -1.38
CA GLY A 156 14.73 -3.94 -1.04
C GLY A 156 14.86 -3.78 0.48
N ILE A 157 15.27 -2.60 0.93
CA ILE A 157 15.43 -2.29 2.36
C ILE A 157 14.50 -1.16 2.78
N GLY A 158 13.87 -1.34 3.92
CA GLY A 158 13.04 -0.34 4.56
C GLY A 158 13.67 0.06 5.90
N LEU A 159 14.16 1.28 6.06
CA LEU A 159 14.75 1.76 7.32
C LEU A 159 13.69 2.40 8.24
N SER A 160 13.82 2.19 9.56
CA SER A 160 12.81 2.60 10.56
C SER A 160 12.92 4.07 10.93
N GLY A 161 14.09 4.65 10.67
CA GLY A 161 14.40 6.06 10.85
C GLY A 161 15.91 6.24 10.78
N VAL A 162 16.35 7.44 10.42
CA VAL A 162 17.79 7.77 10.34
C VAL A 162 18.48 7.77 11.72
N ASN A 163 17.70 7.93 12.79
CA ASN A 163 18.19 8.09 14.15
C ASN A 163 18.18 6.78 14.96
N ASP A 164 17.76 5.66 14.36
CA ASP A 164 17.66 4.37 15.06
C ASP A 164 18.98 3.59 15.07
N MET A 165 19.94 3.99 14.23
CA MET A 165 21.24 3.34 14.08
C MET A 165 22.36 4.38 13.97
N PRO A 166 23.62 4.04 14.31
CA PRO A 166 24.77 4.91 14.07
C PRO A 166 24.86 5.38 12.60
N PRO A 167 25.22 6.66 12.35
CA PRO A 167 25.26 7.20 10.98
C PRO A 167 26.14 6.42 10.00
N ASP A 168 27.29 5.91 10.46
CA ASP A 168 28.20 5.11 9.62
C ASP A 168 27.54 3.80 9.16
N GLU A 169 26.78 3.15 10.05
CA GLU A 169 26.04 1.92 9.73
C GLU A 169 24.91 2.20 8.73
N VAL A 170 24.18 3.30 8.91
CA VAL A 170 23.15 3.73 7.95
C VAL A 170 23.76 3.95 6.56
N GLN A 171 24.91 4.62 6.48
CA GLN A 171 25.60 4.87 5.20
C GLN A 171 26.09 3.57 4.55
N GLU A 172 26.59 2.62 5.34
CA GLU A 172 26.99 1.30 4.84
C GLU A 172 25.79 0.53 4.26
N ILE A 173 24.65 0.53 4.97
CA ILE A 173 23.40 -0.09 4.52
C ILE A 173 22.92 0.54 3.22
N VAL A 174 22.77 1.87 3.18
CA VAL A 174 22.31 2.59 1.99
C VAL A 174 23.23 2.35 0.80
N SER A 175 24.54 2.36 1.02
CA SER A 175 25.52 2.06 -0.02
C SER A 175 25.40 0.63 -0.55
N ALA A 176 25.12 -0.35 0.32
CA ALA A 176 24.91 -1.73 -0.10
C ALA A 176 23.63 -1.91 -0.92
N VAL A 177 22.53 -1.27 -0.51
CA VAL A 177 21.24 -1.31 -1.22
C VAL A 177 21.39 -0.68 -2.60
N LYS A 178 21.97 0.51 -2.69
CA LYS A 178 22.24 1.19 -3.97
C LYS A 178 23.11 0.35 -4.90
N ARG A 179 24.18 -0.30 -4.39
CA ARG A 179 25.01 -1.22 -5.19
C ARG A 179 24.24 -2.44 -5.70
N SER A 180 23.20 -2.89 -4.99
CA SER A 180 22.37 -4.01 -5.42
C SER A 180 21.30 -3.62 -6.45
N GLY A 181 21.08 -2.31 -6.68
CA GLY A 181 20.03 -1.81 -7.57
C GLY A 181 18.61 -2.06 -7.07
N LYS A 182 18.45 -2.30 -5.76
CA LYS A 182 17.17 -2.58 -5.12
C LYS A 182 16.56 -1.32 -4.48
N PRO A 183 15.24 -1.24 -4.32
CA PRO A 183 14.59 -0.11 -3.66
C PRO A 183 15.06 0.09 -2.23
N PHE A 184 15.18 1.35 -1.85
CA PHE A 184 15.44 1.83 -0.51
C PHE A 184 14.34 2.79 -0.09
N ALA A 185 13.73 2.53 1.07
CA ALA A 185 12.72 3.39 1.64
C ALA A 185 12.94 3.61 3.13
N ILE A 186 12.34 4.66 3.68
CA ILE A 186 12.55 5.06 5.07
C ILE A 186 11.30 5.71 5.68
N HIS A 187 11.12 5.56 6.98
CA HIS A 187 10.15 6.37 7.73
C HIS A 187 10.80 7.69 8.13
N ALA A 188 10.13 8.81 7.85
CA ALA A 188 10.63 10.12 8.22
C ALA A 188 9.47 11.10 8.44
N GLY A 189 9.65 12.10 9.30
CA GLY A 189 8.65 13.13 9.52
C GLY A 189 7.40 12.66 10.27
N GLU A 190 7.41 11.46 10.87
CA GLU A 190 6.23 10.90 11.54
C GLU A 190 5.93 11.61 12.86
N LYS A 191 6.88 11.61 13.79
CA LYS A 191 6.71 12.22 15.13
C LYS A 191 6.94 13.73 15.12
N ASP A 192 7.98 14.15 14.42
CA ASP A 192 8.37 15.55 14.24
C ASP A 192 9.21 15.67 12.97
N LYS A 193 9.75 16.85 12.69
CA LYS A 193 10.50 17.15 11.46
C LYS A 193 12.01 16.89 11.52
N THR A 194 12.53 16.41 12.65
CA THR A 194 13.97 16.47 12.94
C THR A 194 14.81 15.50 12.11
N ASP A 195 14.19 14.44 11.58
CA ASP A 195 14.83 13.42 10.75
C ASP A 195 14.69 13.67 9.24
N ILE A 196 13.80 14.56 8.81
CA ILE A 196 13.42 14.77 7.41
C ILE A 196 14.64 15.13 6.55
N ASP A 197 15.43 16.12 6.97
CA ASP A 197 16.57 16.58 6.17
C ASP A 197 17.60 15.47 5.99
N ALA A 198 17.92 14.74 7.06
CA ALA A 198 18.85 13.62 7.03
C ALA A 198 18.33 12.43 6.21
N ALA A 199 17.02 12.15 6.26
CA ALA A 199 16.41 11.10 5.47
C ALA A 199 16.55 11.38 3.96
N PHE A 200 16.39 12.62 3.53
CA PHE A 200 16.57 12.99 2.12
C PHE A 200 18.02 12.94 1.66
N GLU A 201 19.01 13.16 2.54
CA GLU A 201 20.43 12.97 2.19
C GLU A 201 20.76 11.50 1.85
N LEU A 202 19.92 10.55 2.25
CA LEU A 202 20.08 9.14 1.88
C LEU A 202 19.55 8.83 0.47
N GLU A 203 18.79 9.75 -0.14
CA GLU A 203 18.12 9.61 -1.44
C GLU A 203 17.26 8.33 -1.52
N PRO A 204 16.21 8.19 -0.68
CA PRO A 204 15.29 7.06 -0.77
C PRO A 204 14.40 7.14 -2.00
N ASP A 205 14.00 5.99 -2.52
CA ASP A 205 12.98 5.88 -3.58
C ASP A 205 11.62 6.40 -3.09
N PHE A 206 11.31 6.19 -1.81
CA PHE A 206 10.14 6.78 -1.17
C PHE A 206 10.28 6.92 0.35
N MET A 207 9.52 7.86 0.91
CA MET A 207 9.39 8.08 2.35
C MET A 207 7.99 7.78 2.85
N VAL A 208 7.92 7.12 4.01
CA VAL A 208 6.67 6.86 4.72
C VAL A 208 6.43 7.97 5.73
N HIS A 209 5.16 8.39 5.84
CA HIS A 209 4.60 9.50 6.62
C HIS A 209 4.82 10.88 6.03
N LEU A 210 6.02 11.46 6.22
CA LEU A 210 6.30 12.87 5.97
C LEU A 210 5.23 13.83 6.54
N THR A 211 4.57 13.41 7.63
CA THR A 211 3.41 14.07 8.24
C THR A 211 3.74 15.47 8.73
N ASN A 212 4.93 15.65 9.29
CA ASN A 212 5.45 16.92 9.79
C ASN A 212 6.30 17.67 8.75
N GLY A 213 6.22 17.27 7.48
CA GLY A 213 6.90 17.93 6.37
C GLY A 213 6.30 19.30 6.03
N SER A 214 7.11 20.14 5.42
CA SER A 214 6.72 21.46 4.92
C SER A 214 6.65 21.49 3.39
N THR A 215 6.16 22.59 2.82
CA THR A 215 6.15 22.80 1.36
C THR A 215 7.54 22.72 0.73
N ARG A 216 8.60 23.06 1.48
CA ARG A 216 10.00 22.86 1.05
C ARG A 216 10.31 21.37 0.88
N ASP A 217 9.87 20.55 1.82
CA ASP A 217 10.16 19.12 1.86
C ASP A 217 9.35 18.38 0.79
N PHE A 218 8.10 18.79 0.53
CA PHE A 218 7.29 18.25 -0.57
C PHE A 218 7.85 18.61 -1.95
N LYS A 219 8.41 19.82 -2.09
CA LYS A 219 9.14 20.20 -3.31
C LYS A 219 10.42 19.39 -3.46
N ARG A 220 11.15 19.15 -2.36
CA ARG A 220 12.35 18.30 -2.37
C ARG A 220 12.03 16.87 -2.79
N ALA A 221 10.93 16.30 -2.29
CA ALA A 221 10.44 14.99 -2.71
C ALA A 221 10.22 14.93 -4.23
N PHE A 222 9.54 15.93 -4.80
CA PHE A 222 9.36 16.04 -6.24
C PHE A 222 10.69 16.18 -7.01
N ASP A 223 11.56 17.11 -6.58
CA ASP A 223 12.83 17.39 -7.27
C ASP A 223 13.81 16.21 -7.24
N GLN A 224 13.72 15.35 -6.23
CA GLN A 224 14.55 14.15 -6.06
C GLN A 224 13.87 12.86 -6.55
N GLU A 225 12.67 12.95 -7.14
CA GLU A 225 11.86 11.80 -7.54
C GLU A 225 11.57 10.82 -6.38
N CYS A 226 11.64 11.31 -5.14
CA CYS A 226 11.31 10.56 -3.93
C CYS A 226 9.79 10.60 -3.74
N LYS A 227 9.16 9.42 -3.80
CA LYS A 227 7.70 9.30 -3.63
C LYS A 227 7.33 9.41 -2.15
N ILE A 228 6.08 9.72 -1.85
CA ILE A 228 5.59 9.90 -0.48
C ILE A 228 4.49 8.88 -0.22
N VAL A 229 4.51 8.20 0.92
CA VAL A 229 3.41 7.35 1.38
C VAL A 229 2.83 7.90 2.66
N VAL A 230 1.54 8.22 2.67
CA VAL A 230 0.83 8.71 3.87
C VAL A 230 0.05 7.59 4.54
N CYS A 231 -0.03 7.64 5.88
CA CYS A 231 -0.74 6.64 6.69
C CYS A 231 -1.69 7.32 7.70
N PRO A 232 -2.74 8.03 7.24
CA PRO A 232 -3.46 8.99 8.07
C PRO A 232 -4.17 8.38 9.28
N ARG A 233 -4.77 7.18 9.15
CA ARG A 233 -5.42 6.51 10.28
C ARG A 233 -4.42 6.14 11.38
N SER A 234 -3.29 5.56 10.99
CA SER A 234 -2.23 5.21 11.92
C SER A 234 -1.67 6.45 12.62
N ASN A 235 -1.36 7.50 11.86
CA ASN A 235 -0.81 8.73 12.42
C ASN A 235 -1.73 9.40 13.44
N LEU A 236 -3.04 9.37 13.24
CA LEU A 236 -3.98 9.91 14.22
C LEU A 236 -4.15 9.02 15.44
N LEU A 237 -4.09 7.70 15.26
CA LEU A 237 -4.15 6.76 16.39
C LEU A 237 -2.91 6.88 17.30
N THR A 238 -1.74 7.11 16.71
CA THR A 238 -0.46 7.25 17.44
C THR A 238 -0.17 8.67 17.90
N GLY A 239 -0.97 9.65 17.50
CA GLY A 239 -0.78 11.07 17.85
C GLY A 239 0.30 11.78 17.03
N ALA A 240 0.76 11.20 15.92
CA ALA A 240 1.72 11.78 14.98
C ALA A 240 1.18 13.01 14.21
N GLY A 241 -0.15 13.15 14.12
CA GLY A 241 -0.81 14.32 13.52
C GLY A 241 -1.44 14.04 12.15
N MET A 242 -1.75 15.12 11.43
CA MET A 242 -2.41 15.07 10.11
C MET A 242 -1.45 15.48 8.99
N PRO A 243 -1.23 14.66 7.95
CA PRO A 243 -0.37 15.02 6.84
C PRO A 243 -1.01 16.08 5.92
N ASP A 244 -0.21 16.98 5.35
CA ASP A 244 -0.64 17.92 4.29
C ASP A 244 -0.66 17.24 2.91
N ILE A 245 -1.58 16.28 2.74
CA ILE A 245 -1.75 15.52 1.48
C ILE A 245 -1.97 16.47 0.29
N LYS A 246 -2.71 17.56 0.49
CA LYS A 246 -2.98 18.54 -0.57
C LYS A 246 -1.72 19.30 -0.98
N GLY A 247 -0.87 19.67 -0.03
CA GLY A 247 0.43 20.28 -0.29
C GLY A 247 1.37 19.34 -1.04
N MET A 248 1.41 18.06 -0.65
CA MET A 248 2.19 17.02 -1.33
C MET A 248 1.76 16.83 -2.79
N ILE A 249 0.46 16.68 -3.06
CA ILE A 249 -0.04 16.54 -4.44
C ILE A 249 0.27 17.80 -5.27
N LYS A 250 0.12 18.99 -4.68
CA LYS A 250 0.40 20.26 -5.37
C LYS A 250 1.87 20.46 -5.71
N SER A 251 2.81 19.79 -5.02
CA SER A 251 4.23 19.87 -5.38
C SER A 251 4.56 19.08 -6.64
N GLY A 252 3.66 18.19 -7.08
CA GLY A 252 3.87 17.26 -8.19
C GLY A 252 4.44 15.91 -7.74
N ALA A 253 4.74 15.72 -6.45
CA ALA A 253 5.23 14.45 -5.94
C ALA A 253 4.16 13.34 -6.08
N VAL A 254 4.60 12.12 -6.35
CA VAL A 254 3.74 10.93 -6.28
C VAL A 254 3.43 10.65 -4.82
N VAL A 255 2.13 10.55 -4.50
CA VAL A 255 1.64 10.28 -3.14
C VAL A 255 0.84 8.98 -3.15
N GLY A 256 1.32 7.95 -2.46
CA GLY A 256 0.60 6.71 -2.19
C GLY A 256 -0.02 6.70 -0.79
N VAL A 257 -0.88 5.72 -0.54
CA VAL A 257 -1.55 5.54 0.76
C VAL A 257 -1.24 4.16 1.32
N GLY A 258 -0.88 4.11 2.60
CA GLY A 258 -0.62 2.88 3.33
C GLY A 258 -1.48 2.75 4.58
N THR A 259 -1.80 1.51 4.96
CA THR A 259 -2.54 1.21 6.21
C THR A 259 -1.63 1.11 7.42
N ASP A 260 -0.31 0.99 7.19
CA ASP A 260 0.72 0.95 8.23
C ASP A 260 0.58 -0.28 9.18
N ASN A 261 0.89 -0.14 10.46
CA ASN A 261 0.98 -1.21 11.44
C ASN A 261 -0.37 -1.95 11.62
N VAL A 262 -0.43 -3.23 11.23
CA VAL A 262 -1.64 -4.06 11.31
C VAL A 262 -2.11 -4.30 12.75
N MET A 263 -1.19 -4.19 13.72
CA MET A 263 -1.53 -4.22 15.14
C MET A 263 -2.46 -3.07 15.56
N LEU A 264 -2.43 -1.94 14.84
CA LEU A 264 -3.16 -0.71 15.19
C LEU A 264 -4.39 -0.47 14.31
N ASN A 265 -4.33 -0.91 13.04
CA ASN A 265 -5.41 -0.72 12.09
C ASN A 265 -5.63 -1.97 11.25
N SER A 266 -6.88 -2.20 10.85
CA SER A 266 -7.19 -3.10 9.74
C SER A 266 -6.40 -2.71 8.49
N ALA A 267 -5.85 -3.70 7.78
CA ALA A 267 -5.20 -3.51 6.48
C ALA A 267 -6.21 -3.30 5.33
N ASN A 268 -7.28 -2.54 5.60
CA ASN A 268 -8.40 -2.33 4.70
C ASN A 268 -8.30 -0.95 4.02
N MET A 269 -8.03 -0.95 2.72
CA MET A 269 -7.88 0.28 1.93
C MET A 269 -9.19 1.05 1.73
N PHE A 270 -10.37 0.44 1.85
CA PHE A 270 -11.63 1.20 1.85
C PHE A 270 -11.70 2.19 3.02
N ASP A 271 -11.19 1.79 4.18
CA ASP A 271 -11.22 2.64 5.37
C ASP A 271 -10.26 3.83 5.20
N GLU A 272 -9.06 3.62 4.66
CA GLU A 272 -8.13 4.72 4.32
C GLU A 272 -8.73 5.65 3.27
N MET A 273 -9.27 5.08 2.19
CA MET A 273 -9.87 5.84 1.10
C MET A 273 -11.02 6.73 1.60
N LYS A 274 -11.91 6.17 2.43
CA LYS A 274 -13.02 6.92 3.04
C LYS A 274 -12.51 8.00 3.99
N PHE A 275 -11.48 7.70 4.78
CA PHE A 275 -10.88 8.64 5.71
C PHE A 275 -10.29 9.86 4.97
N ILE A 276 -9.53 9.61 3.91
CA ILE A 276 -8.92 10.64 3.07
C ILE A 276 -9.98 11.50 2.37
N SER A 277 -10.99 10.87 1.76
CA SER A 277 -12.10 11.59 1.10
C SER A 277 -12.90 12.49 2.05
N THR A 278 -13.02 12.07 3.31
CA THR A 278 -13.82 12.79 4.31
C THR A 278 -13.05 13.98 4.90
N ILE A 279 -11.76 13.82 5.20
CA ILE A 279 -11.01 14.78 6.02
C ILE A 279 -10.05 15.63 5.18
N PHE A 280 -9.41 15.04 4.17
CA PHE A 280 -8.25 15.66 3.51
C PHE A 280 -8.56 16.19 2.12
N LEU A 281 -9.32 15.43 1.31
CA LEU A 281 -9.51 15.71 -0.11
C LEU A 281 -10.98 15.57 -0.52
N HIS A 282 -11.54 16.62 -1.11
CA HIS A 282 -12.87 16.57 -1.73
C HIS A 282 -12.80 16.32 -3.24
N ASP A 283 -11.89 15.43 -3.63
CA ASP A 283 -11.65 15.00 -5.02
C ASP A 283 -11.58 13.47 -5.05
N ASP A 284 -12.69 12.83 -5.40
CA ASP A 284 -12.80 11.37 -5.34
C ASP A 284 -11.87 10.68 -6.34
N ARG A 285 -11.65 11.29 -7.51
CA ARG A 285 -10.75 10.74 -8.53
C ARG A 285 -9.33 10.73 -8.01
N GLN A 286 -8.88 11.85 -7.44
CA GLN A 286 -7.55 11.92 -6.85
C GLN A 286 -7.41 10.93 -5.68
N VAL A 287 -8.39 10.85 -4.79
CA VAL A 287 -8.38 9.90 -3.67
C VAL A 287 -8.26 8.46 -4.15
N PHE A 288 -9.05 8.07 -5.17
CA PHE A 288 -8.97 6.73 -5.74
C PHE A 288 -7.59 6.46 -6.36
N LYS A 289 -7.02 7.45 -7.06
CA LYS A 289 -5.65 7.40 -7.62
C LYS A 289 -4.59 7.15 -6.54
N LEU A 290 -4.67 7.83 -5.38
CA LEU A 290 -3.76 7.62 -4.25
C LEU A 290 -3.77 6.17 -3.72
N CYS A 291 -4.92 5.50 -3.76
CA CYS A 291 -5.14 4.15 -3.23
C CYS A 291 -4.93 3.03 -4.27
N THR A 292 -4.66 3.36 -5.53
CA THR A 292 -4.53 2.41 -6.64
C THR A 292 -3.25 2.70 -7.44
N LEU A 293 -3.35 3.48 -8.52
CA LEU A 293 -2.25 3.77 -9.44
C LEU A 293 -1.01 4.35 -8.74
N ASN A 294 -1.17 5.34 -7.85
CA ASN A 294 -0.01 5.90 -7.16
C ASN A 294 0.66 4.87 -6.22
N GLY A 295 -0.12 3.97 -5.61
CA GLY A 295 0.46 2.87 -4.84
C GLY A 295 1.27 1.92 -5.73
N ALA A 296 0.79 1.66 -6.94
CA ALA A 296 1.52 0.89 -7.95
C ALA A 296 2.80 1.62 -8.41
N GLU A 297 2.75 2.93 -8.59
CA GLU A 297 3.93 3.75 -8.91
C GLU A 297 4.97 3.73 -7.79
N VAL A 298 4.54 3.77 -6.51
CA VAL A 298 5.44 3.61 -5.35
C VAL A 298 6.14 2.26 -5.39
N SER A 299 5.42 1.19 -5.75
CA SER A 299 6.00 -0.16 -5.85
C SER A 299 6.63 -0.49 -7.20
N ASN A 300 6.74 0.47 -8.14
CA ASN A 300 7.20 0.26 -9.53
C ASN A 300 6.43 -0.85 -10.28
N MET A 301 5.13 -0.99 -9.99
CA MET A 301 4.21 -1.95 -10.61
C MET A 301 3.13 -1.27 -11.46
N ASP A 302 3.21 0.04 -11.66
CA ASP A 302 2.24 0.87 -12.41
C ASP A 302 2.09 0.46 -13.88
N ASN A 303 3.14 -0.10 -14.49
CA ASN A 303 3.08 -0.68 -15.83
C ASN A 303 2.25 -1.98 -15.89
N GLU A 304 1.96 -2.61 -14.75
CA GLU A 304 1.31 -3.91 -14.67
C GLU A 304 -0.08 -3.83 -14.01
N ILE A 305 -0.27 -2.96 -13.01
CA ILE A 305 -1.50 -2.83 -12.21
C ILE A 305 -1.77 -1.37 -11.83
N GLY A 306 -2.87 -1.12 -11.11
CA GLY A 306 -3.21 0.20 -10.55
C GLY A 306 -4.21 1.00 -11.39
N SER A 307 -4.38 0.65 -12.67
CA SER A 307 -5.42 1.15 -13.57
C SER A 307 -5.99 0.01 -14.43
N ILE A 308 -7.11 0.26 -15.11
CA ILE A 308 -7.68 -0.66 -16.10
C ILE A 308 -7.33 -0.15 -17.48
N GLU A 309 -6.39 -0.82 -18.14
CA GLU A 309 -5.90 -0.48 -19.48
C GLU A 309 -5.49 -1.73 -20.23
N THR A 310 -5.58 -1.68 -21.56
CA THR A 310 -5.08 -2.76 -22.42
C THR A 310 -3.59 -2.99 -22.19
N GLY A 311 -3.20 -4.25 -22.03
CA GLY A 311 -1.83 -4.69 -21.75
C GLY A 311 -1.51 -4.84 -20.26
N LYS A 312 -2.28 -4.22 -19.36
CA LYS A 312 -2.11 -4.39 -17.91
C LYS A 312 -2.75 -5.70 -17.41
N MET A 313 -2.31 -6.18 -16.26
CA MET A 313 -2.88 -7.34 -15.59
C MET A 313 -4.26 -7.03 -15.02
N ALA A 314 -5.16 -8.01 -15.08
CA ALA A 314 -6.54 -7.90 -14.61
C ALA A 314 -6.65 -8.07 -13.08
N HIS A 315 -5.97 -7.22 -12.31
CA HIS A 315 -6.19 -7.08 -10.86
C HIS A 315 -7.41 -6.19 -10.61
N LEU A 316 -8.60 -6.79 -10.71
CA LEU A 316 -9.88 -6.08 -10.75
C LEU A 316 -10.79 -6.50 -9.60
N MET A 317 -11.50 -5.54 -9.01
CA MET A 317 -12.64 -5.80 -8.15
C MET A 317 -13.93 -5.48 -8.91
N VAL A 318 -14.90 -6.40 -8.80
CA VAL A 318 -16.24 -6.24 -9.34
C VAL A 318 -17.19 -6.02 -8.17
N LEU A 319 -17.86 -4.87 -8.15
CA LEU A 319 -18.79 -4.48 -7.09
C LEU A 319 -20.23 -4.54 -7.57
N ASN A 320 -21.12 -4.99 -6.68
CA ASN A 320 -22.56 -5.03 -6.93
C ASN A 320 -23.18 -3.63 -6.83
N GLY A 321 -23.45 -3.00 -7.97
CA GLY A 321 -24.10 -1.69 -8.04
C GLY A 321 -25.55 -1.68 -7.54
N LYS A 322 -26.19 -2.85 -7.41
CA LYS A 322 -27.55 -3.02 -6.85
C LYS A 322 -27.54 -3.33 -5.35
N SER A 323 -26.39 -3.32 -4.69
CA SER A 323 -26.37 -3.50 -3.24
C SER A 323 -27.19 -2.40 -2.55
N TYR A 324 -27.73 -2.69 -1.36
CA TYR A 324 -28.46 -1.67 -0.60
C TYR A 324 -27.62 -0.41 -0.30
N ASN A 325 -26.29 -0.53 -0.35
CA ASN A 325 -25.36 0.55 -0.11
C ASN A 325 -25.08 1.41 -1.37
N LEU A 326 -24.99 0.77 -2.55
CA LEU A 326 -24.62 1.41 -3.81
C LEU A 326 -25.81 1.75 -4.73
N GLN A 327 -26.99 1.20 -4.46
CA GLN A 327 -28.20 1.52 -5.22
C GLN A 327 -28.50 3.03 -5.16
N GLY A 328 -28.71 3.64 -6.33
CA GLY A 328 -29.02 5.07 -6.46
C GLY A 328 -27.81 6.01 -6.51
N VAL A 329 -26.59 5.47 -6.46
CA VAL A 329 -25.37 6.23 -6.78
C VAL A 329 -25.43 6.75 -8.22
N ARG A 330 -25.22 8.06 -8.40
CA ARG A 330 -25.22 8.71 -9.73
C ARG A 330 -23.84 8.80 -10.37
N ASN A 331 -22.82 9.10 -9.58
CA ASN A 331 -21.43 9.06 -10.02
C ASN A 331 -20.77 7.82 -9.41
N ARG A 332 -20.43 6.84 -10.26
CA ARG A 332 -19.94 5.52 -9.82
C ARG A 332 -18.57 5.60 -9.15
N LEU A 333 -17.67 6.47 -9.62
CA LEU A 333 -16.38 6.72 -8.97
C LEU A 333 -16.57 7.34 -7.58
N SER A 334 -17.43 8.35 -7.44
CA SER A 334 -17.77 8.91 -6.13
C SER A 334 -18.43 7.88 -5.20
N GLY A 335 -19.27 7.00 -5.73
CA GLY A 335 -19.86 5.90 -4.98
C GLY A 335 -18.80 4.90 -4.49
N LEU A 336 -17.86 4.54 -5.36
CA LEU A 336 -16.73 3.68 -5.01
C LEU A 336 -15.90 4.29 -3.86
N VAL A 337 -15.60 5.58 -3.93
CA VAL A 337 -14.75 6.25 -2.94
C VAL A 337 -15.45 6.50 -1.61
N ARG A 338 -16.72 6.93 -1.64
CA ARG A 338 -17.41 7.43 -0.44
C ARG A 338 -18.34 6.42 0.22
N ARG A 339 -18.77 5.40 -0.53
CA ARG A 339 -19.82 4.46 -0.08
C ARG A 339 -19.36 3.02 -0.09
N ALA A 340 -18.69 2.57 -1.15
CA ALA A 340 -18.39 1.16 -1.31
C ALA A 340 -17.61 0.59 -0.11
N ARG A 341 -17.87 -0.69 0.14
CA ARG A 341 -17.30 -1.46 1.24
C ARG A 341 -16.96 -2.87 0.76
N PRO A 342 -16.21 -3.65 1.55
CA PRO A 342 -15.89 -5.04 1.19
C PRO A 342 -17.11 -5.92 0.89
N ASP A 343 -18.26 -5.69 1.54
CA ASP A 343 -19.50 -6.45 1.30
C ASP A 343 -20.19 -6.12 -0.03
N ASP A 344 -19.76 -5.06 -0.72
CA ASP A 344 -20.20 -4.76 -2.08
C ASP A 344 -19.40 -5.54 -3.13
N ILE A 345 -18.20 -6.06 -2.80
CA ILE A 345 -17.38 -6.85 -3.72
C ILE A 345 -18.03 -8.22 -3.92
N ILE A 346 -18.35 -8.54 -5.17
CA ILE A 346 -18.87 -9.86 -5.57
C ILE A 346 -17.81 -10.76 -6.19
N GLN A 347 -16.73 -10.17 -6.72
CA GLN A 347 -15.64 -10.91 -7.33
C GLN A 347 -14.34 -10.10 -7.31
N ILE A 348 -13.21 -10.81 -7.18
CA ILE A 348 -11.87 -10.26 -7.36
C ILE A 348 -11.15 -11.14 -8.38
N ILE A 349 -10.54 -10.50 -9.37
CA ILE A 349 -9.89 -11.14 -10.51
C ILE A 349 -8.38 -10.90 -10.41
N GLY A 350 -7.58 -11.83 -10.93
CA GLY A 350 -6.12 -11.72 -11.00
C GLY A 350 -5.36 -12.20 -9.76
N VAL A 351 -6.07 -12.78 -8.78
CA VAL A 351 -5.50 -13.26 -7.50
C VAL A 351 -5.79 -14.73 -7.21
N GLU A 352 -6.25 -15.46 -8.23
CA GLU A 352 -6.61 -16.89 -8.16
C GLU A 352 -5.42 -17.82 -8.32
#